data_AF-A0A372YMB9-F1
#
_entry.id   AF-A0A372YMB9-F1
#
_cell.length_a   1.000
_cell.length_b   1.000
_cell.length_c   1.000
_cell.angle_alpha   90.00
_cell.angle_beta   90.00
_cell.angle_gamma   90.00
#
_symmetry.space_group_name_H-M   'P 1'
#
loop_
_entity.id
_entity.type
_entity.pdbx_description
1 polymer ?
#
loop_
_entity_poly.entity_id
_entity_poly.type
_entity_poly.pdbx_seq_one_letter_code
_entity_poly.pdbx_strand_id
1 'polypeptide(L)'
;MHEKKDTTRYQKKIKTQLRLFTWLFLLFYICYAVLQVMLLKELFPIRFQELQKRYMIRLLMEGILWLFIIRSLQKGRKIARLLFTLCAILSLYFLSALPAFYQLSLSGWEATTLRILFTLLMISKYLITFCCVCYLYRDPHIVSIWKKADRRMAITQPEEEEERQEDEVLNQVLQEVSLVHMEEDNRLFTRAQHFLHRYTFYLVMILLGTLIGFLLFLFIMQLSFPTDIDGLQYVQRFFLLAILFTSLLWSFAGVAMFMYSSSCRFLIMLAWLCESIHLLQELPQVWQTFQSQQYQLPSILCIIVLELLRYGLLLKLTIALYQNPFLQLYWKRKTTIKKAQRNKDNRYS
;
A
#
# COMPACT_ATOMS: atom_id res chain seq x y z
N MET A 1 5.67 -38.44 12.62
CA MET A 1 4.56 -37.64 13.20
C MET A 1 4.89 -36.14 13.34
N HIS A 2 6.15 -35.78 13.62
CA HIS A 2 6.63 -34.38 13.64
C HIS A 2 6.48 -33.66 12.29
N GLU A 3 6.82 -34.30 11.18
CA GLU A 3 6.80 -33.71 9.84
C GLU A 3 5.39 -33.28 9.34
N LYS A 4 4.33 -34.03 9.70
CA LYS A 4 2.93 -33.64 9.44
C LYS A 4 2.48 -32.43 10.28
N LYS A 5 3.00 -32.26 11.50
CA LYS A 5 2.72 -31.08 12.34
C LYS A 5 3.43 -29.82 11.83
N ASP A 6 4.65 -29.95 11.32
CA ASP A 6 5.41 -28.80 10.81
C ASP A 6 4.89 -28.31 9.45
N THR A 7 4.51 -29.22 8.56
CA THR A 7 3.87 -28.87 7.28
C THR A 7 2.52 -28.18 7.45
N THR A 8 1.71 -28.59 8.43
CA THR A 8 0.42 -27.93 8.74
C THR A 8 0.60 -26.57 9.40
N ARG A 9 1.60 -26.40 10.28
CA ARG A 9 1.95 -25.10 10.89
C ARG A 9 2.47 -24.11 9.86
N TYR A 10 3.30 -24.56 8.93
CA TYR A 10 3.81 -23.76 7.82
C TYR A 10 2.70 -23.31 6.86
N GLN A 11 1.79 -24.21 6.49
CA GLN A 11 0.61 -23.86 5.67
C GLN A 11 -0.32 -22.86 6.36
N LYS A 12 -0.51 -22.99 7.67
CA LYS A 12 -1.29 -22.01 8.46
C LYS A 12 -0.64 -20.63 8.40
N LYS A 13 0.68 -20.53 8.59
CA LYS A 13 1.43 -19.26 8.48
C LYS A 13 1.27 -18.60 7.11
N ILE A 14 1.42 -19.36 6.03
CA ILE A 14 1.25 -18.87 4.65
C ILE A 14 -0.19 -18.37 4.42
N LYS A 15 -1.20 -19.12 4.87
CA LYS A 15 -2.60 -18.68 4.78
C LYS A 15 -2.85 -17.40 5.58
N THR A 16 -2.23 -17.26 6.75
CA THR A 16 -2.30 -16.02 7.54
C THR A 16 -1.66 -14.85 6.80
N GLN A 17 -0.51 -15.04 6.18
CA GLN A 17 0.14 -14.01 5.36
C GLN A 17 -0.72 -13.59 4.18
N LEU A 18 -1.36 -14.53 3.49
CA LEU A 18 -2.30 -14.23 2.41
C LEU A 18 -3.54 -13.46 2.91
N ARG A 19 -4.05 -13.79 4.10
CA ARG A 19 -5.13 -13.01 4.72
C ARG A 19 -4.70 -11.60 5.06
N LEU A 20 -3.52 -11.42 5.68
CA LEU A 20 -2.99 -10.10 6.00
C LEU A 20 -2.79 -9.26 4.73
N PHE A 21 -2.20 -9.85 3.69
CA PHE A 21 -2.04 -9.21 2.38
C PHE A 21 -3.38 -8.72 1.81
N THR A 22 -4.38 -9.60 1.80
CA THR A 22 -5.70 -9.25 1.24
C THR A 22 -6.44 -8.21 2.07
N TRP A 23 -6.29 -8.23 3.40
CA TRP A 23 -6.82 -7.18 4.27
C TRP A 23 -6.13 -5.84 4.03
N LEU A 24 -4.80 -5.82 3.89
CA LEU A 24 -4.05 -4.60 3.57
C LEU A 24 -4.44 -4.06 2.20
N PHE A 25 -4.56 -4.92 1.19
CA PHE A 25 -5.04 -4.52 -0.13
C PHE A 25 -6.44 -3.93 -0.06
N LEU A 26 -7.38 -4.58 0.65
CA LEU A 26 -8.74 -4.05 0.82
C LEU A 26 -8.74 -2.68 1.49
N LEU A 27 -7.90 -2.51 2.51
CA LEU A 27 -7.84 -1.29 3.28
C LEU A 27 -7.27 -0.14 2.42
N PHE A 28 -6.17 -0.36 1.70
CA PHE A 28 -5.68 0.61 0.71
C PHE A 28 -6.75 0.91 -0.33
N TYR A 29 -7.41 -0.12 -0.87
CA TYR A 29 -8.46 0.07 -1.86
C TYR A 29 -9.60 0.96 -1.35
N ILE A 30 -10.08 0.72 -0.13
CA ILE A 30 -11.15 1.52 0.49
C ILE A 30 -10.67 2.96 0.73
N CYS A 31 -9.45 3.17 1.24
CA CYS A 31 -8.88 4.51 1.40
C CYS A 31 -8.91 5.26 0.06
N TYR A 32 -8.37 4.65 -0.99
CA TYR A 32 -8.36 5.24 -2.33
C TYR A 32 -9.77 5.51 -2.87
N ALA A 33 -10.72 4.60 -2.64
CA ALA A 33 -12.11 4.80 -3.04
C ALA A 33 -12.75 5.99 -2.31
N VAL A 34 -12.63 6.08 -0.98
CA VAL A 34 -13.15 7.20 -0.17
C VAL A 34 -12.55 8.52 -0.65
N LEU A 35 -11.24 8.53 -0.86
CA LEU A 35 -10.48 9.67 -1.35
C LEU A 35 -10.94 10.11 -2.76
N GLN A 36 -11.19 9.16 -3.67
CA GLN A 36 -11.75 9.43 -5.00
C GLN A 36 -13.16 10.03 -4.90
N VAL A 37 -14.03 9.50 -4.03
CA VAL A 37 -15.38 10.03 -3.82
C VAL A 37 -15.35 11.45 -3.28
N MET A 38 -14.45 11.75 -2.34
CA MET A 38 -14.32 13.08 -1.76
C MET A 38 -13.82 14.09 -2.79
N LEU A 39 -12.76 13.77 -3.54
CA LEU A 39 -12.30 14.58 -4.67
C LEU A 39 -13.41 14.81 -5.70
N LEU A 40 -14.18 13.77 -6.01
CA LEU A 40 -15.28 13.86 -6.96
C LEU A 40 -16.39 14.80 -6.47
N LYS A 41 -16.63 14.91 -5.16
CA LYS A 41 -17.59 15.88 -4.62
C LYS A 41 -17.09 17.32 -4.74
N GLU A 42 -15.81 17.56 -4.51
CA GLU A 42 -15.21 18.89 -4.64
C GLU A 42 -15.04 19.32 -6.12
N LEU A 43 -14.75 18.37 -7.02
CA LEU A 43 -14.47 18.67 -8.42
C LEU A 43 -15.73 18.93 -9.27
N PHE A 44 -16.90 18.43 -8.84
CA PHE A 44 -18.13 18.50 -9.61
C PHE A 44 -19.17 19.44 -8.97
N PRO A 45 -19.45 20.61 -9.58
CA PRO A 45 -20.58 21.43 -9.16
C PRO A 45 -21.91 20.70 -9.43
N ILE A 46 -22.97 21.12 -8.74
CA ILE A 46 -24.33 20.52 -8.73
C ILE A 46 -24.85 20.16 -10.13
N ARG A 47 -24.42 20.88 -11.18
CA ARG A 47 -24.80 20.66 -12.59
C ARG A 47 -24.40 19.30 -13.17
N PHE A 48 -23.40 18.61 -12.61
CA PHE A 48 -22.86 17.34 -13.16
C PHE A 48 -23.18 16.10 -12.31
N GLN A 49 -24.23 16.18 -11.49
CA GLN A 49 -24.61 15.14 -10.53
C GLN A 49 -24.82 13.75 -11.17
N GLU A 50 -25.24 13.66 -12.43
CA GLU A 50 -25.48 12.38 -13.11
C GLU A 50 -24.19 11.64 -13.51
N LEU A 51 -23.12 12.36 -13.86
CA LEU A 51 -21.82 11.74 -14.13
C LEU A 51 -21.19 11.23 -12.83
N GLN A 52 -21.33 12.04 -11.77
CA GLN A 52 -20.91 11.70 -10.40
C GLN A 52 -21.63 10.45 -9.90
N LYS A 53 -22.97 10.40 -9.98
CA LYS A 53 -23.78 9.23 -9.59
C LYS A 53 -23.34 7.96 -10.34
N ARG A 54 -23.13 8.05 -11.65
CA ARG A 54 -22.67 6.91 -12.46
C ARG A 54 -21.29 6.40 -12.04
N TYR A 55 -20.36 7.31 -11.73
CA TYR A 55 -19.05 6.93 -11.20
C TYR A 55 -19.15 6.29 -9.81
N MET A 56 -19.98 6.85 -8.92
CA MET A 56 -20.22 6.30 -7.58
C MET A 56 -20.78 4.88 -7.63
N ILE A 57 -21.77 4.62 -8.50
CA ILE A 57 -22.35 3.28 -8.69
C ILE A 57 -21.28 2.31 -9.21
N ARG A 58 -20.46 2.74 -10.19
CA ARG A 58 -19.36 1.93 -10.71
C ARG A 58 -18.34 1.58 -9.62
N LEU A 59 -17.94 2.56 -8.80
CA LEU A 59 -17.01 2.35 -7.69
C LEU A 59 -17.56 1.40 -6.63
N LEU A 60 -18.87 1.50 -6.31
CA LEU A 60 -19.55 0.58 -5.40
C LEU A 60 -19.55 -0.85 -5.95
N MET A 61 -19.91 -1.03 -7.22
CA MET A 61 -19.91 -2.35 -7.88
C MET A 61 -18.49 -2.95 -7.93
N GLU A 62 -17.48 -2.13 -8.23
CA GLU A 62 -16.08 -2.53 -8.20
C GLU A 62 -15.67 -2.99 -6.78
N GLY A 63 -16.07 -2.25 -5.74
CA GLY A 63 -15.82 -2.61 -4.34
C GLY A 63 -16.46 -3.95 -3.94
N ILE A 64 -17.70 -4.21 -4.36
CA ILE A 64 -18.39 -5.48 -4.12
C ILE A 64 -17.64 -6.64 -4.81
N LEU A 65 -17.21 -6.42 -6.06
CA LEU A 65 -16.44 -7.40 -6.82
C LEU A 65 -15.11 -7.72 -6.13
N TRP A 66 -14.37 -6.71 -5.68
CA TRP A 66 -13.13 -6.90 -4.93
C TRP A 66 -13.34 -7.67 -3.63
N LEU A 67 -14.40 -7.38 -2.87
CA LEU A 67 -14.74 -8.12 -1.64
C LEU A 67 -14.98 -9.61 -1.92
N PHE A 68 -15.69 -9.95 -3.01
CA PHE A 68 -15.94 -11.33 -3.41
C PHE A 68 -14.65 -12.07 -3.79
N ILE A 69 -13.80 -11.42 -4.59
CA ILE A 69 -12.52 -11.97 -5.04
C ILE A 69 -11.59 -12.17 -3.84
N ILE A 70 -11.48 -11.18 -2.96
CA ILE A 70 -10.65 -11.24 -1.74
C ILE A 70 -11.08 -12.39 -0.84
N ARG A 71 -12.38 -12.54 -0.56
CA ARG A 71 -12.88 -13.69 0.20
C ARG A 71 -12.53 -15.01 -0.47
N SER A 72 -12.62 -15.08 -1.78
CA SER A 72 -12.27 -16.29 -2.55
C SER A 72 -10.76 -16.59 -2.50
N LEU A 73 -9.92 -15.55 -2.49
CA LEU A 73 -8.46 -15.66 -2.36
C LEU A 73 -8.07 -16.13 -0.96
N GLN A 74 -8.71 -15.59 0.08
CA GLN A 74 -8.51 -16.02 1.48
C GLN A 74 -8.91 -17.49 1.71
N LYS A 75 -9.89 -17.99 0.96
CA LYS A 75 -10.27 -19.42 0.92
C LYS A 75 -9.25 -20.29 0.18
N GLY A 76 -8.28 -19.70 -0.52
CA GLY A 76 -7.22 -20.42 -1.25
C GLY A 76 -7.70 -21.03 -2.58
N ARG A 77 -8.79 -20.53 -3.16
CA ARG A 77 -9.31 -21.04 -4.44
C ARG A 77 -8.39 -20.63 -5.59
N LYS A 78 -8.04 -21.56 -6.49
CA LYS A 78 -7.18 -21.28 -7.67
C LYS A 78 -7.82 -20.24 -8.60
N ILE A 79 -9.12 -20.38 -8.85
CA ILE A 79 -9.91 -19.47 -9.68
C ILE A 79 -9.84 -18.02 -9.17
N ALA A 80 -9.72 -17.82 -7.85
CA ALA A 80 -9.63 -16.49 -7.26
C ALA A 80 -8.37 -15.72 -7.72
N ARG A 81 -7.26 -16.42 -8.01
CA ARG A 81 -6.05 -15.79 -8.54
C ARG A 81 -6.27 -15.26 -9.96
N LEU A 82 -6.95 -16.03 -10.80
CA LEU A 82 -7.32 -15.59 -12.15
C LEU A 82 -8.34 -14.45 -12.11
N LEU A 83 -9.36 -14.55 -11.26
CA LEU A 83 -10.34 -13.48 -11.05
C LEU A 83 -9.70 -12.20 -10.55
N PHE A 84 -8.70 -12.29 -9.65
CA PHE A 84 -7.95 -11.14 -9.16
C PHE A 84 -7.20 -10.43 -10.30
N THR A 85 -6.54 -11.19 -11.18
CA THR A 85 -5.84 -10.64 -12.36
C THR A 85 -6.81 -10.05 -13.38
N LEU A 86 -7.91 -10.76 -13.69
CA LEU A 86 -8.94 -10.26 -14.61
C LEU A 86 -9.60 -8.99 -14.08
N CYS A 87 -9.90 -8.94 -12.78
CA CYS A 87 -10.43 -7.74 -12.14
C CYS A 87 -9.42 -6.59 -12.15
N ALA A 88 -8.13 -6.86 -11.97
CA ALA A 88 -7.08 -5.84 -12.13
C ALA A 88 -7.03 -5.29 -13.57
N ILE A 89 -7.17 -6.15 -14.59
CA ILE A 89 -7.20 -5.71 -15.99
C ILE A 89 -8.48 -4.92 -16.30
N LEU A 90 -9.65 -5.42 -15.86
CA LEU A 90 -10.92 -4.70 -15.95
C LEU A 90 -10.86 -3.37 -15.19
N SER A 91 -10.11 -3.30 -14.10
CA SER A 91 -9.91 -2.08 -13.34
C SER A 91 -9.19 -1.01 -14.19
N LEU A 92 -8.24 -1.40 -15.07
CA LEU A 92 -7.60 -0.50 -16.02
C LEU A 92 -8.59 0.07 -17.05
N TYR A 93 -9.64 -0.67 -17.42
CA TYR A 93 -10.68 -0.14 -18.31
C TYR A 93 -11.36 1.09 -17.71
N PHE A 94 -11.43 1.24 -16.37
CA PHE A 94 -11.98 2.45 -15.76
C PHE A 94 -11.10 3.69 -15.98
N LEU A 95 -9.83 3.55 -16.38
CA LEU A 95 -9.02 4.68 -16.85
C LEU A 95 -9.60 5.29 -18.14
N SER A 96 -10.35 4.52 -18.94
CA SER A 96 -11.01 5.06 -20.14
C SER A 96 -12.10 6.09 -19.84
N ALA A 97 -12.54 6.20 -18.57
CA ALA A 97 -13.46 7.25 -18.13
C ALA A 97 -12.76 8.58 -17.84
N LEU A 98 -11.42 8.62 -17.73
CA LEU A 98 -10.65 9.84 -17.46
C LEU A 98 -10.83 10.96 -18.49
N PRO A 99 -10.83 10.70 -19.81
CA PRO A 99 -11.00 11.74 -20.81
C PRO A 99 -12.31 12.53 -20.64
N ALA A 100 -13.39 11.86 -20.26
CA ALA A 100 -14.68 12.50 -20.00
C ALA A 100 -14.61 13.50 -18.82
N PHE A 101 -13.69 13.30 -17.87
CA PHE A 101 -13.46 14.21 -16.75
C PHE A 101 -12.60 15.44 -17.13
N TYR A 102 -11.75 15.32 -18.16
CA TYR A 102 -10.95 16.45 -18.68
C TYR A 102 -11.73 17.36 -19.63
N GLN A 103 -12.79 16.86 -20.26
CA GLN A 103 -13.66 17.64 -21.16
C GLN A 103 -14.54 18.66 -20.44
N LEU A 104 -14.65 18.60 -19.11
CA LEU A 104 -15.35 19.63 -18.35
C LEU A 104 -14.52 20.92 -18.35
N SER A 105 -15.13 22.07 -18.64
CA SER A 105 -14.50 23.37 -18.45
C SER A 105 -14.60 23.80 -16.98
N LEU A 106 -13.63 23.40 -16.16
CA LEU A 106 -13.44 24.02 -14.84
C LEU A 106 -12.41 25.15 -15.00
N SER A 107 -12.77 26.36 -14.63
CA SER A 107 -11.87 27.52 -14.64
C SER A 107 -11.19 27.67 -13.27
N GLY A 108 -9.87 27.83 -13.25
CA GLY A 108 -9.08 28.09 -12.04
C GLY A 108 -7.92 27.10 -11.83
N TRP A 109 -6.83 27.59 -11.22
CA TRP A 109 -5.62 26.79 -10.95
C TRP A 109 -5.90 25.65 -9.96
N GLU A 110 -6.74 25.89 -8.95
CA GLU A 110 -7.16 24.90 -7.95
C GLU A 110 -7.87 23.69 -8.57
N ALA A 111 -8.79 23.94 -9.52
CA ALA A 111 -9.51 22.88 -10.20
C ALA A 111 -8.59 22.02 -11.09
N THR A 112 -7.56 22.63 -11.68
CA THR A 112 -6.52 21.91 -12.44
C THR A 112 -5.68 21.03 -11.51
N THR A 113 -5.28 21.54 -10.35
CA THR A 113 -4.53 20.76 -9.35
C THR A 113 -5.34 19.58 -8.83
N LEU A 114 -6.62 19.79 -8.50
CA LEU A 114 -7.53 18.72 -8.06
C LEU A 114 -7.72 17.64 -9.13
N ARG A 115 -7.78 18.01 -10.41
CA ARG A 115 -7.82 17.05 -11.53
C ARG A 115 -6.56 16.21 -11.61
N ILE A 116 -5.40 16.84 -11.54
CA ILE A 116 -4.11 16.14 -11.58
C ILE A 116 -4.02 15.17 -10.40
N LEU A 117 -4.39 15.62 -9.20
CA LEU A 117 -4.42 14.79 -8.00
C LEU A 117 -5.36 13.59 -8.16
N PHE A 118 -6.57 13.82 -8.69
CA PHE A 118 -7.55 12.76 -8.98
C PHE A 118 -7.00 11.74 -9.99
N THR A 119 -6.38 12.21 -11.08
CA THR A 119 -5.75 11.34 -12.09
C THR A 119 -4.61 10.53 -11.50
N LEU A 120 -3.73 11.15 -10.70
CA LEU A 120 -2.65 10.45 -10.01
C LEU A 120 -3.17 9.41 -9.01
N LEU A 121 -4.25 9.73 -8.29
CA LEU A 121 -4.91 8.81 -7.36
C LEU A 121 -5.51 7.60 -8.08
N MET A 122 -6.13 7.83 -9.25
CA MET A 122 -6.61 6.77 -10.13
C MET A 122 -5.45 5.88 -10.60
N ILE A 123 -4.40 6.46 -11.19
CA ILE A 123 -3.24 5.71 -11.71
C ILE A 123 -2.54 4.91 -10.61
N SER A 124 -2.31 5.52 -9.44
CA SER A 124 -1.64 4.86 -8.32
C SER A 124 -2.44 3.71 -7.72
N LYS A 125 -3.78 3.81 -7.63
CA LYS A 125 -4.66 2.69 -7.27
C LYS A 125 -4.40 1.48 -8.18
N TYR A 126 -4.31 1.68 -9.49
CA TYR A 126 -4.07 0.61 -10.45
C TYR A 126 -2.63 0.08 -10.39
N LEU A 127 -1.64 0.96 -10.20
CA LEU A 127 -0.25 0.56 -10.05
C LEU A 127 -0.06 -0.33 -8.81
N ILE A 128 -0.68 0.02 -7.69
CA ILE A 128 -0.69 -0.80 -6.47
C ILE A 128 -1.37 -2.15 -6.73
N THR A 129 -2.53 -2.13 -7.39
CA THR A 129 -3.26 -3.36 -7.74
C THR A 129 -2.41 -4.28 -8.61
N PHE A 130 -1.69 -3.72 -9.59
CA PHE A 130 -0.76 -4.47 -10.42
C PHE A 130 0.43 -5.02 -9.62
N CYS A 131 1.03 -4.23 -8.72
CA CYS A 131 2.06 -4.72 -7.81
C CYS A 131 1.56 -5.90 -6.95
N CYS A 132 0.31 -5.85 -6.49
CA CYS A 132 -0.34 -6.92 -5.76
C CYS A 132 -0.53 -8.19 -6.62
N VAL A 133 -0.89 -8.04 -7.90
CA VAL A 133 -0.91 -9.16 -8.86
C VAL A 133 0.49 -9.76 -8.98
N CYS A 134 1.52 -8.95 -9.24
CA CYS A 134 2.89 -9.43 -9.36
C CYS A 134 3.36 -10.16 -8.10
N TYR A 135 3.02 -9.66 -6.91
CA TYR A 135 3.33 -10.30 -5.64
C TYR A 135 2.70 -11.69 -5.53
N LEU A 136 1.41 -11.81 -5.90
CA LEU A 136 0.64 -13.04 -5.83
C LEU A 136 1.22 -14.18 -6.70
N TYR A 137 1.86 -13.83 -7.81
CA TYR A 137 2.49 -14.78 -8.74
C TYR A 137 3.98 -15.01 -8.49
N ARG A 138 4.69 -14.03 -7.93
CA ARG A 138 6.14 -14.10 -7.72
C ARG A 138 6.52 -14.73 -6.38
N ASP A 139 5.69 -14.59 -5.34
CA ASP A 139 6.02 -15.13 -4.02
C ASP A 139 5.88 -16.67 -4.00
N PRO A 140 6.99 -17.42 -3.87
CA PRO A 140 6.96 -18.88 -3.93
C PRO A 140 6.20 -19.51 -2.76
N HIS A 141 6.12 -18.85 -1.61
CA HIS A 141 5.38 -19.34 -0.44
C HIS A 141 3.89 -19.27 -0.70
N ILE A 142 3.40 -18.17 -1.27
CA ILE A 142 1.98 -18.00 -1.61
C ILE A 142 1.59 -18.93 -2.77
N VAL A 143 2.42 -19.04 -3.80
CA VAL A 143 2.21 -19.96 -4.93
C VAL A 143 2.12 -21.42 -4.46
N SER A 144 2.85 -21.80 -3.40
CA SER A 144 2.84 -23.17 -2.86
C SER A 144 1.47 -23.64 -2.36
N ILE A 145 0.57 -22.71 -1.97
CA ILE A 145 -0.82 -23.02 -1.58
C ILE A 145 -1.53 -23.76 -2.72
N TRP A 146 -1.29 -23.33 -3.96
CA TRP A 146 -1.95 -23.86 -5.15
C TRP A 146 -1.16 -24.99 -5.82
N LYS A 147 0.18 -24.99 -5.74
CA LYS A 147 1.02 -26.09 -6.27
C LYS A 147 0.79 -27.44 -5.57
N LYS A 148 0.51 -27.48 -4.27
CA LYS A 148 0.12 -28.75 -3.58
C LYS A 148 -1.27 -29.25 -3.98
N ALA A 149 -2.14 -28.38 -4.50
CA ALA A 149 -3.41 -28.78 -5.09
C ALA A 149 -3.23 -29.28 -6.54
N ASP A 150 -2.17 -28.89 -7.24
CA ASP A 150 -1.76 -29.51 -8.52
C ASP A 150 -1.13 -30.89 -8.28
N ARG A 151 -0.23 -31.04 -7.29
CA ARG A 151 0.31 -32.37 -6.93
C ARG A 151 -0.78 -33.35 -6.51
N ARG A 152 -1.82 -32.94 -5.79
CA ARG A 152 -2.97 -33.82 -5.49
C ARG A 152 -3.81 -34.23 -6.72
N MET A 153 -3.66 -33.56 -7.86
CA MET A 153 -4.23 -33.97 -9.15
C MET A 153 -3.21 -34.71 -10.04
N ALA A 154 -1.93 -34.67 -9.69
CA ALA A 154 -0.82 -35.26 -10.45
C ALA A 154 -0.19 -36.48 -9.76
N ILE A 155 -0.83 -37.07 -8.73
CA ILE A 155 -0.46 -38.38 -8.15
C ILE A 155 -0.98 -39.50 -9.07
N THR A 156 -0.64 -39.42 -10.35
CA THR A 156 -0.90 -40.47 -11.34
C THR A 156 0.30 -40.63 -12.27
N GLN A 157 1.52 -40.61 -11.73
CA GLN A 157 2.73 -41.08 -12.40
C GLN A 157 3.89 -41.18 -11.39
N PRO A 158 4.41 -42.38 -11.10
CA PRO A 158 5.72 -42.58 -10.48
C PRO A 158 6.78 -42.54 -11.60
N GLU A 159 7.98 -42.03 -11.35
CA GLU A 159 9.19 -42.81 -11.05
C GLU A 159 10.39 -41.83 -11.01
N GLU A 160 11.55 -42.34 -10.58
CA GLU A 160 12.90 -41.72 -10.57
C GLU A 160 13.36 -41.12 -9.23
N GLU A 161 13.64 -41.98 -8.24
CA GLU A 161 14.30 -41.62 -6.97
C GLU A 161 15.60 -42.40 -6.64
N GLU A 162 16.14 -43.25 -7.51
CA GLU A 162 17.24 -44.16 -7.07
C GLU A 162 18.68 -43.73 -7.35
N GLU A 163 18.97 -42.68 -8.14
CA GLU A 163 20.38 -42.33 -8.44
C GLU A 163 21.00 -41.22 -7.56
N ARG A 164 20.31 -40.74 -6.52
CA ARG A 164 20.72 -39.52 -5.79
C ARG A 164 21.43 -39.75 -4.45
N GLN A 165 21.75 -40.99 -4.08
CA GLN A 165 22.21 -41.32 -2.73
C GLN A 165 23.73 -41.25 -2.49
N GLU A 166 24.58 -41.24 -3.52
CA GLU A 166 26.03 -41.31 -3.30
C GLU A 166 26.74 -39.94 -3.24
N ASP A 167 26.11 -38.87 -3.74
CA ASP A 167 26.61 -37.48 -3.66
C ASP A 167 26.20 -36.72 -2.37
N GLU A 168 25.36 -37.33 -1.52
CA GLU A 168 24.78 -36.67 -0.34
C GLU A 168 25.75 -36.59 0.85
N VAL A 169 26.68 -37.53 1.00
CA VAL A 169 27.48 -37.68 2.22
C VAL A 169 28.65 -36.68 2.29
N LEU A 170 29.28 -36.34 1.16
CA LEU A 170 30.36 -35.34 1.13
C LEU A 170 29.81 -33.89 1.15
N ASN A 171 28.59 -33.68 0.64
CA ASN A 171 27.88 -32.41 0.74
C ASN A 171 27.39 -32.12 2.16
N GLN A 172 27.06 -33.12 2.98
CA GLN A 172 26.49 -32.94 4.31
C GLN A 172 27.36 -32.08 5.26
N VAL A 173 28.69 -32.20 5.23
CA VAL A 173 29.60 -31.48 6.16
C VAL A 173 29.80 -30.00 5.77
N LEU A 174 29.93 -29.71 4.47
CA LEU A 174 29.95 -28.33 3.94
C LEU A 174 28.56 -27.67 4.04
N GLN A 175 27.52 -28.48 3.89
CA GLN A 175 26.13 -28.07 4.03
C GLN A 175 25.82 -27.73 5.48
N GLU A 176 26.29 -28.46 6.50
CA GLU A 176 26.04 -28.13 7.92
C GLU A 176 26.59 -26.75 8.34
N VAL A 177 27.81 -26.38 7.96
CA VAL A 177 28.36 -25.04 8.25
C VAL A 177 27.64 -23.94 7.45
N SER A 178 27.23 -24.25 6.21
CA SER A 178 26.38 -23.35 5.40
C SER A 178 24.96 -23.25 5.95
N LEU A 179 24.43 -24.33 6.54
CA LEU A 179 23.08 -24.48 7.06
C LEU A 179 22.94 -23.71 8.36
N VAL A 180 23.95 -23.73 9.24
CA VAL A 180 23.96 -22.92 10.47
C VAL A 180 23.95 -21.42 10.12
N HIS A 181 24.79 -20.97 9.18
CA HIS A 181 24.75 -19.58 8.69
C HIS A 181 23.43 -19.26 7.98
N MET A 182 22.89 -20.18 7.18
CA MET A 182 21.61 -20.04 6.50
C MET A 182 20.42 -20.04 7.48
N GLU A 183 20.52 -20.73 8.61
CA GLU A 183 19.47 -20.84 9.63
C GLU A 183 19.45 -19.62 10.55
N GLU A 184 20.61 -19.13 11.00
CA GLU A 184 20.73 -17.84 11.68
C GLU A 184 20.28 -16.69 10.78
N ASP A 185 20.68 -16.72 9.51
CA ASP A 185 20.18 -15.80 8.50
C ASP A 185 18.66 -15.95 8.37
N ASN A 186 18.11 -17.16 8.22
CA ASN A 186 16.67 -17.36 8.12
C ASN A 186 15.91 -16.81 9.34
N ARG A 187 16.45 -16.97 10.56
CA ARG A 187 15.85 -16.44 11.80
C ARG A 187 15.86 -14.91 11.79
N LEU A 188 16.96 -14.29 11.39
CA LEU A 188 17.08 -12.83 11.25
C LEU A 188 16.14 -12.29 10.15
N PHE A 189 16.11 -12.94 9.00
CA PHE A 189 15.22 -12.61 7.88
C PHE A 189 13.75 -12.73 8.28
N THR A 190 13.35 -13.81 8.97
CA THR A 190 11.98 -14.01 9.46
C THR A 190 11.58 -12.94 10.48
N ARG A 191 12.49 -12.56 11.37
CA ARG A 191 12.23 -11.52 12.38
C ARG A 191 12.13 -10.14 11.74
N ALA A 192 13.00 -9.83 10.78
CA ALA A 192 12.93 -8.59 10.00
C ALA A 192 11.63 -8.49 9.19
N GLN A 193 11.20 -9.58 8.55
CA GLN A 193 9.91 -9.65 7.84
C GLN A 193 8.73 -9.37 8.78
N HIS A 194 8.73 -9.95 9.98
CA HIS A 194 7.70 -9.69 10.98
C HIS A 194 7.64 -8.21 11.39
N PHE A 195 8.80 -7.58 11.63
CA PHE A 195 8.88 -6.16 11.90
C PHE A 195 8.37 -5.32 10.73
N LEU A 196 8.77 -5.63 9.50
CA LEU A 196 8.34 -4.90 8.30
C LEU A 196 6.81 -4.95 8.13
N HIS A 197 6.19 -6.11 8.32
CA HIS A 197 4.73 -6.24 8.36
C HIS A 197 4.07 -5.40 9.46
N ARG A 198 4.67 -5.40 10.65
CA ARG A 198 4.15 -4.61 11.78
C ARG A 198 4.21 -3.11 11.48
N TYR A 199 5.31 -2.63 10.89
CA TYR A 199 5.42 -1.23 10.46
C TYR A 199 4.51 -0.88 9.28
N THR A 200 4.29 -1.78 8.32
CA THR A 200 3.25 -1.59 7.29
C THR A 200 1.88 -1.41 7.93
N PHE A 201 1.53 -2.24 8.91
CA PHE A 201 0.25 -2.12 9.62
C PHE A 201 0.15 -0.78 10.36
N TYR A 202 1.21 -0.37 11.05
CA TYR A 202 1.23 0.94 11.72
C TYR A 202 1.12 2.11 10.75
N LEU A 203 1.78 2.05 9.59
CA LEU A 203 1.62 3.07 8.55
C LEU A 203 0.17 3.18 8.11
N VAL A 204 -0.46 2.05 7.83
CA VAL A 204 -1.86 2.00 7.41
C VAL A 204 -2.79 2.55 8.50
N MET A 205 -2.55 2.19 9.76
CA MET A 205 -3.31 2.72 10.89
C MET A 205 -3.12 4.22 11.08
N ILE A 206 -1.92 4.76 10.82
CA ILE A 206 -1.68 6.20 10.83
C ILE A 206 -2.48 6.85 9.70
N LEU A 207 -2.37 6.38 8.45
CA LEU A 207 -3.06 6.98 7.31
C LEU A 207 -4.59 6.97 7.46
N LEU A 208 -5.17 5.83 7.85
CA LEU A 208 -6.61 5.70 8.06
C LEU A 208 -7.05 6.43 9.34
N GLY A 209 -6.27 6.33 10.41
CA GLY A 209 -6.53 6.98 11.69
C GLY A 209 -6.52 8.50 11.56
N THR A 210 -5.59 9.08 10.80
CA THR A 210 -5.58 10.51 10.50
C THR A 210 -6.78 10.92 9.67
N LEU A 211 -7.22 10.11 8.71
CA LEU A 211 -8.41 10.40 7.91
C LEU A 211 -9.68 10.39 8.77
N ILE A 212 -9.92 9.32 9.54
CA ILE A 212 -11.12 9.20 10.39
C ILE A 212 -11.10 10.24 11.50
N GLY A 213 -9.95 10.40 12.18
CA GLY A 213 -9.78 11.38 13.25
C GLY A 213 -10.02 12.79 12.75
N PHE A 214 -9.55 13.12 11.55
CA PHE A 214 -9.79 14.42 10.92
C PHE A 214 -11.28 14.64 10.61
N LEU A 215 -11.97 13.66 10.02
CA LEU A 215 -13.40 13.78 9.72
C LEU A 215 -14.24 13.95 10.98
N LEU A 216 -13.93 13.20 12.04
CA LEU A 216 -14.59 13.35 13.34
C LEU A 216 -14.30 14.72 13.96
N PHE A 217 -13.06 15.19 13.88
CA PHE A 217 -12.66 16.49 14.39
C PHE A 217 -13.38 17.64 13.67
N LEU A 218 -13.42 17.60 12.32
CA LEU A 218 -14.19 18.56 11.53
C LEU A 218 -15.66 18.58 11.93
N PHE A 219 -16.27 17.40 12.11
CA PHE A 219 -17.66 17.31 12.52
C PHE A 219 -17.91 17.98 13.88
N ILE A 220 -17.01 17.76 14.85
CA ILE A 220 -17.07 18.44 16.15
C ILE A 220 -16.90 19.96 16.00
N MET A 221 -15.97 20.40 15.15
CA MET A 221 -15.75 21.83 14.88
C MET A 221 -16.96 22.49 14.22
N GLN A 222 -17.64 21.80 13.29
CA GLN A 222 -18.86 22.28 12.64
C GLN A 222 -19.99 22.49 13.65
N LEU A 223 -20.10 21.59 14.63
CA LEU A 223 -21.07 21.72 15.72
C LEU A 223 -20.71 22.84 16.71
N SER A 224 -19.42 23.05 16.96
CA SER A 224 -18.93 23.99 17.98
C SER A 224 -18.86 25.44 17.47
N PHE A 225 -18.62 25.64 16.17
CA PHE A 225 -18.43 26.96 15.55
C PHE A 225 -19.31 27.13 14.30
N PRO A 226 -20.65 27.24 14.46
CA PRO A 226 -21.57 27.35 13.33
C PRO A 226 -21.45 28.65 12.53
N THR A 227 -20.73 29.66 13.03
CA THR A 227 -20.57 30.98 12.41
C THR A 227 -19.35 31.11 11.47
N ASP A 228 -18.40 30.17 11.50
CA ASP A 228 -17.17 30.21 10.68
C ASP A 228 -17.19 29.13 9.58
N ILE A 229 -18.26 29.12 8.78
CA ILE A 229 -18.52 28.10 7.76
C ILE A 229 -17.43 28.14 6.67
N ASP A 230 -17.00 29.33 6.25
CA ASP A 230 -16.05 29.51 5.15
C ASP A 230 -14.63 29.09 5.56
N GLY A 231 -14.19 29.47 6.77
CA GLY A 231 -12.91 29.03 7.32
C GLY A 231 -12.85 27.52 7.51
N LEU A 232 -13.94 26.93 7.99
CA LEU A 232 -14.01 25.49 8.22
C LEU A 232 -14.07 24.67 6.93
N GLN A 233 -14.71 25.20 5.87
CA GLN A 233 -14.65 24.61 4.53
C GLN A 233 -13.24 24.66 3.93
N TYR A 234 -12.51 25.76 4.13
CA TYR A 234 -11.11 25.86 3.72
C TYR A 234 -10.23 24.83 4.44
N VAL A 235 -10.34 24.74 5.77
CA VAL A 235 -9.63 23.74 6.59
C VAL A 235 -9.95 22.32 6.11
N GLN A 236 -11.22 22.05 5.81
CA GLN A 236 -11.66 20.76 5.26
C GLN A 236 -10.95 20.42 3.95
N ARG A 237 -10.94 21.36 3.00
CA ARG A 237 -10.30 21.15 1.69
C ARG A 237 -8.80 20.96 1.81
N PHE A 238 -8.14 21.81 2.61
CA PHE A 238 -6.70 21.76 2.84
C PHE A 238 -6.26 20.38 3.36
N PHE A 239 -6.87 19.92 4.45
CA PHE A 239 -6.52 18.63 5.04
C PHE A 239 -6.90 17.44 4.18
N LEU A 240 -8.03 17.52 3.49
CA LEU A 240 -8.41 16.47 2.56
C LEU A 240 -7.30 16.30 1.51
N LEU A 241 -6.82 17.41 0.93
CA LEU A 241 -5.73 17.42 -0.05
C LEU A 241 -4.41 16.89 0.53
N ALA A 242 -4.04 17.33 1.73
CA ALA A 242 -2.84 16.88 2.42
C ALA A 242 -2.89 15.36 2.70
N ILE A 243 -3.99 14.85 3.26
CA ILE A 243 -4.16 13.42 3.56
C ILE A 243 -4.19 12.60 2.26
N LEU A 244 -4.81 13.12 1.20
CA LEU A 244 -4.80 12.51 -0.14
C LEU A 244 -3.37 12.32 -0.65
N PHE A 245 -2.59 13.40 -0.63
CA PHE A 245 -1.21 13.42 -1.09
C PHE A 245 -0.35 12.44 -0.28
N THR A 246 -0.47 12.47 1.05
CA THR A 246 0.23 11.55 1.95
C THR A 246 -0.16 10.11 1.74
N SER A 247 -1.45 9.80 1.67
CA SER A 247 -1.92 8.43 1.44
C SER A 247 -1.40 7.90 0.11
N LEU A 248 -1.28 8.76 -0.91
CA LEU A 248 -0.76 8.38 -2.22
C LEU A 248 0.74 8.10 -2.19
N LEU A 249 1.55 8.95 -1.56
CA LEU A 249 2.99 8.76 -1.47
C LEU A 249 3.36 7.56 -0.60
N TRP A 250 2.76 7.48 0.58
CA TRP A 250 3.13 6.51 1.60
C TRP A 250 2.59 5.11 1.31
N SER A 251 1.54 4.96 0.50
CA SER A 251 1.05 3.63 0.09
C SER A 251 2.13 2.85 -0.68
N PHE A 252 2.93 3.50 -1.52
CA PHE A 252 4.05 2.85 -2.23
C PHE A 252 5.12 2.33 -1.27
N ALA A 253 5.48 3.14 -0.27
CA ALA A 253 6.38 2.71 0.80
C ALA A 253 5.76 1.54 1.60
N GLY A 254 4.46 1.60 1.90
CA GLY A 254 3.68 0.56 2.57
C GLY A 254 3.69 -0.78 1.84
N VAL A 255 3.39 -0.77 0.54
CA VAL A 255 3.42 -1.96 -0.33
C VAL A 255 4.83 -2.51 -0.45
N ALA A 256 5.85 -1.65 -0.61
CA ALA A 256 7.23 -2.08 -0.66
C ALA A 256 7.71 -2.71 0.65
N MET A 257 7.29 -2.19 1.81
CA MET A 257 7.50 -2.80 3.11
C MET A 257 6.81 -4.17 3.19
N PHE A 258 5.57 -4.27 2.75
CA PHE A 258 4.84 -5.54 2.80
C PHE A 258 5.48 -6.62 1.91
N MET A 259 5.94 -6.24 0.72
CA MET A 259 6.62 -7.13 -0.22
C MET A 259 8.09 -7.38 0.14
N TYR A 260 8.55 -6.89 1.29
CA TYR A 260 9.93 -6.96 1.75
C TYR A 260 10.95 -6.40 0.76
N SER A 261 10.57 -5.46 -0.10
CA SER A 261 11.45 -4.92 -1.14
C SER A 261 12.62 -4.15 -0.54
N SER A 262 13.82 -4.31 -1.11
CA SER A 262 14.99 -3.49 -0.72
C SER A 262 14.78 -2.02 -1.09
N SER A 263 13.91 -1.73 -2.07
CA SER A 263 13.59 -0.36 -2.50
C SER A 263 12.74 0.40 -1.47
N CYS A 264 12.21 -0.27 -0.45
CA CYS A 264 11.43 0.37 0.61
C CYS A 264 12.16 1.56 1.25
N ARG A 265 13.46 1.45 1.54
CA ARG A 265 14.26 2.55 2.09
C ARG A 265 14.23 3.79 1.19
N PHE A 266 14.42 3.58 -0.10
CA PHE A 266 14.41 4.67 -1.07
C PHE A 266 13.03 5.30 -1.18
N LEU A 267 11.97 4.48 -1.19
CA LEU A 267 10.59 4.96 -1.27
C LEU A 267 10.16 5.75 -0.02
N ILE A 268 10.62 5.37 1.18
CA ILE A 268 10.37 6.14 2.40
C ILE A 268 11.08 7.50 2.34
N MET A 269 12.34 7.54 1.91
CA MET A 269 13.07 8.82 1.73
C MET A 269 12.42 9.69 0.66
N LEU A 270 11.98 9.09 -0.44
CA LEU A 270 11.28 9.79 -1.52
C LEU A 270 9.94 10.35 -1.04
N ALA A 271 9.17 9.60 -0.25
CA ALA A 271 7.93 10.08 0.35
C ALA A 271 8.17 11.31 1.22
N TRP A 272 9.20 11.29 2.08
CA TRP A 272 9.59 12.45 2.89
C TRP A 272 10.03 13.65 2.04
N LEU A 273 10.80 13.42 0.99
CA LEU A 273 11.22 14.50 0.08
C LEU A 273 10.00 15.15 -0.58
N CYS A 274 9.07 14.36 -1.10
CA CYS A 274 7.85 14.87 -1.72
C CYS A 274 6.95 15.60 -0.72
N GLU A 275 6.77 15.08 0.50
CA GLU A 275 6.05 15.78 1.57
C GLU A 275 6.71 17.12 1.94
N SER A 276 8.04 17.17 2.00
CA SER A 276 8.76 18.40 2.33
C SER A 276 8.61 19.45 1.24
N ILE A 277 8.69 19.05 -0.03
CA ILE A 277 8.48 19.95 -1.18
C ILE A 277 7.04 20.48 -1.18
N HIS A 278 6.06 19.60 -0.95
CA HIS A 278 4.65 19.97 -0.86
C HIS A 278 4.41 20.99 0.25
N LEU A 279 4.91 20.73 1.46
CA LEU A 279 4.79 21.63 2.59
C LEU A 279 5.42 23.00 2.32
N LEU A 280 6.61 23.04 1.71
CA LEU A 280 7.29 24.29 1.36
C LEU A 280 6.51 25.10 0.31
N GLN A 281 5.79 24.45 -0.59
CA GLN A 281 4.97 25.11 -1.61
C GLN A 281 3.64 25.62 -1.05
N GLU A 282 3.04 24.88 -0.11
CA GLU A 282 1.74 25.25 0.47
C GLU A 282 1.82 26.31 1.56
N LEU A 283 2.87 26.31 2.39
CA LEU A 283 3.00 27.25 3.51
C LEU A 283 2.84 28.73 3.11
N PRO A 284 3.47 29.23 2.02
CA PRO A 284 3.28 30.62 1.59
C PRO A 284 1.85 30.91 1.14
N GLN A 285 1.20 29.96 0.47
CA GLN A 285 -0.16 30.10 -0.03
C GLN A 285 -1.15 30.18 1.13
N VAL A 286 -1.03 29.26 2.09
CA VAL A 286 -1.84 29.24 3.31
C VAL A 286 -1.71 30.56 4.08
N TRP A 287 -0.49 31.06 4.24
CA TRP A 287 -0.23 32.33 4.92
C TRP A 287 -0.89 33.52 4.21
N GLN A 288 -0.79 33.58 2.88
CA GLN A 288 -1.44 34.64 2.08
C GLN A 288 -2.97 34.56 2.12
N THR A 289 -3.54 33.36 2.07
CA THR A 289 -5.00 33.18 2.18
C THR A 289 -5.51 33.65 3.54
N PHE A 290 -4.78 33.38 4.62
CA PHE A 290 -5.14 33.86 5.95
C PHE A 290 -5.09 35.39 6.08
N GLN A 291 -4.07 36.03 5.51
CA GLN A 291 -3.96 37.49 5.52
C GLN A 291 -5.07 38.18 4.70
N SER A 292 -5.48 37.59 3.58
CA SER A 292 -6.46 38.18 2.65
C SER A 292 -7.92 37.94 3.04
N GLN A 293 -8.25 36.76 3.60
CA GLN A 293 -9.63 36.37 3.91
C GLN A 293 -10.03 36.65 5.36
N GLN A 294 -9.10 37.11 6.22
CA GLN A 294 -9.33 37.38 7.65
C GLN A 294 -10.01 36.22 8.41
N TYR A 295 -9.67 34.97 8.09
CA TYR A 295 -10.23 33.82 8.81
C TYR A 295 -9.89 33.84 10.31
N GLN A 296 -10.77 33.23 11.10
CA GLN A 296 -10.60 33.23 12.56
C GLN A 296 -9.39 32.40 13.00
N LEU A 297 -8.74 32.86 14.07
CA LEU A 297 -7.56 32.25 14.69
C LEU A 297 -7.72 30.73 15.02
N PRO A 298 -8.90 30.23 15.44
CA PRO A 298 -9.12 28.80 15.66
C PRO A 298 -8.89 27.93 14.42
N SER A 299 -9.25 28.42 13.22
CA SER A 299 -9.10 27.69 11.96
C SER A 299 -7.61 27.53 11.58
N ILE A 300 -6.79 28.55 11.83
CA ILE A 300 -5.32 28.50 11.66
C ILE A 300 -4.70 27.49 12.64
N LEU A 301 -5.09 27.59 13.92
CA LEU A 301 -4.56 26.72 14.96
C LEU A 301 -4.87 25.25 14.68
N CYS A 302 -6.07 24.95 14.16
CA CYS A 302 -6.45 23.62 13.73
C CYS A 302 -5.52 23.07 12.64
N ILE A 303 -5.19 23.89 11.63
CA ILE A 303 -4.26 23.48 10.56
C ILE A 303 -2.89 23.10 11.14
N ILE A 304 -2.34 23.95 12.00
CA ILE A 304 -1.01 23.72 12.57
C ILE A 304 -1.00 22.45 13.43
N VAL A 305 -1.96 22.30 14.35
CA VAL A 305 -1.98 21.18 15.30
C VAL A 305 -2.15 19.84 14.58
N LEU A 306 -3.07 19.75 13.63
CA LEU A 306 -3.35 18.51 12.92
C LEU A 306 -2.23 18.12 11.94
N GLU A 307 -1.59 19.08 11.26
CA GLU A 307 -0.41 18.80 10.42
C GLU A 307 0.79 18.35 11.28
N LEU A 308 1.04 19.01 12.40
CA LEU A 308 2.09 18.59 13.35
C LEU A 308 1.83 17.18 13.88
N LEU A 309 0.58 16.85 14.20
CA LEU A 309 0.21 15.51 14.63
C LEU A 309 0.47 14.48 13.52
N ARG A 310 0.05 14.77 12.28
CA ARG A 310 0.23 13.87 11.12
C ARG A 310 1.71 13.61 10.85
N TYR A 311 2.51 14.66 10.71
CA TYR A 311 3.95 14.53 10.48
C TYR A 311 4.67 13.90 11.67
N GLY A 312 4.28 14.24 12.90
CA GLY A 312 4.86 13.66 14.12
C GLY A 312 4.66 12.15 14.19
N LEU A 313 3.47 11.65 13.82
CA LEU A 313 3.19 10.21 13.75
C LEU A 313 4.02 9.52 12.67
N LEU A 314 4.10 10.10 11.47
CA LEU A 314 4.91 9.57 10.36
C LEU A 314 6.40 9.57 10.70
N LEU A 315 6.89 10.63 11.36
CA LEU A 315 8.28 10.76 11.78
C LEU A 315 8.61 9.71 12.84
N LYS A 316 7.75 9.55 13.86
CA LYS A 316 7.91 8.52 14.88
C LYS A 316 7.97 7.12 14.29
N LEU A 317 7.10 6.82 13.31
CA LEU A 317 7.12 5.55 12.60
C LEU A 317 8.45 5.37 11.83
N THR A 318 8.87 6.40 11.10
CA THR A 318 10.10 6.39 10.30
C THR A 318 11.32 6.16 11.18
N ILE A 319 11.46 6.91 12.27
CA ILE A 319 12.55 6.76 13.24
C ILE A 319 12.55 5.35 13.80
N ALA A 320 11.41 4.84 14.28
CA ALA A 320 11.31 3.49 14.82
C ALA A 320 11.70 2.41 13.81
N LEU A 321 11.42 2.62 12.52
CA LEU A 321 11.77 1.72 11.44
C LEU A 321 13.27 1.76 11.13
N TYR A 322 13.88 2.94 11.02
CA TYR A 322 15.31 3.09 10.74
C TYR A 322 16.20 2.73 11.92
N GLN A 323 15.77 2.94 13.17
CA GLN A 323 16.51 2.56 14.38
C GLN A 323 16.47 1.05 14.66
N ASN A 324 15.58 0.29 13.99
CA ASN A 324 15.46 -1.14 14.24
C ASN A 324 16.71 -1.90 13.72
N PRO A 325 17.52 -2.52 14.61
CA PRO A 325 18.79 -3.13 14.21
C PRO A 325 18.60 -4.33 13.27
N PHE A 326 17.50 -5.08 13.43
CA PHE A 326 17.19 -6.22 12.57
C PHE A 326 16.90 -5.80 11.13
N LEU A 327 16.21 -4.66 10.95
CA LEU A 327 15.93 -4.13 9.62
C LEU A 327 17.20 -3.59 8.95
N GLN A 328 18.06 -2.91 9.71
CA GLN A 328 19.34 -2.42 9.19
C GLN A 328 20.21 -3.55 8.63
N LEU A 329 20.35 -4.64 9.37
CA LEU A 329 21.08 -5.84 8.97
C LEU A 329 20.43 -6.52 7.76
N TYR A 330 19.11 -6.71 7.80
CA TYR A 330 18.32 -7.30 6.70
C TYR A 330 18.60 -6.58 5.38
N TRP A 331 18.50 -5.27 5.39
CA TRP A 331 18.65 -4.47 4.18
C TRP A 331 20.11 -4.41 3.69
N LYS A 332 21.10 -4.32 4.60
CA LYS A 332 22.52 -4.41 4.23
C LYS A 332 22.80 -5.71 3.47
N ARG A 333 22.36 -6.85 4.03
CA ARG A 333 22.54 -8.17 3.39
C ARG A 333 21.83 -8.27 2.05
N LYS A 334 20.58 -7.80 1.96
CA LYS A 334 19.83 -7.82 0.69
C LYS A 334 20.49 -6.99 -0.41
N THR A 335 21.09 -5.85 -0.07
CA THR A 335 21.86 -5.05 -1.04
C THR A 335 23.15 -5.75 -1.49
N THR A 336 23.84 -6.43 -0.58
CA THR A 336 25.05 -7.21 -0.92
C THR A 336 24.72 -8.36 -1.88
N ILE A 337 23.64 -9.11 -1.60
CA ILE A 337 23.18 -10.20 -2.48
C ILE A 337 22.84 -9.66 -3.87
N LYS A 338 22.08 -8.55 -3.95
CA LYS A 338 21.70 -7.93 -5.23
C LYS A 338 22.91 -7.44 -6.03
N LYS A 339 23.94 -6.90 -5.37
CA LYS A 339 25.21 -6.50 -6.00
C LYS A 339 26.00 -7.72 -6.50
N ALA A 340 26.06 -8.80 -5.71
CA ALA A 340 26.73 -10.03 -6.09
C ALA A 340 26.07 -10.71 -7.30
N GLN A 341 24.74 -10.71 -7.38
CA GLN A 341 23.98 -11.20 -8.53
C GLN A 341 24.26 -10.37 -9.79
N ARG A 342 24.18 -9.04 -9.69
CA ARG A 342 24.48 -8.15 -10.83
C ARG A 342 25.91 -8.30 -11.35
N ASN A 343 26.89 -8.53 -10.46
CA ASN A 343 28.28 -8.77 -10.84
C ASN A 343 28.53 -10.18 -11.41
N LYS A 344 27.63 -11.14 -11.20
CA LYS A 344 27.63 -12.43 -11.90
C LYS A 344 27.04 -12.24 -13.30
N ASP A 345 25.87 -11.61 -13.41
CA ASP A 345 25.20 -11.41 -14.69
C ASP A 345 26.08 -10.63 -15.68
N ASN A 346 26.80 -9.60 -15.21
CA ASN A 346 27.76 -8.83 -16.01
C ASN A 346 29.05 -9.59 -16.39
N ARG A 347 29.35 -10.73 -15.74
CA ARG A 347 30.53 -11.57 -16.07
C ARG A 347 30.20 -12.64 -17.10
N TYR A 348 28.92 -12.90 -17.34
CA TYR A 348 28.41 -13.86 -18.32
C TYR A 348 27.68 -13.19 -19.49
N SER A 349 27.71 -11.85 -19.55
CA SER A 349 27.34 -11.02 -20.70
C SER A 349 28.59 -10.49 -21.37
#